data_AF-A0A1F9P5A2-F1
#
_entry.id   AF-A0A1F9P5A2-F1
#
_cell.length_a   1.000
_cell.length_b   1.000
_cell.length_c   1.000
_cell.angle_alpha   90.00
_cell.angle_beta   90.00
_cell.angle_gamma   90.00
#
_symmetry.space_group_name_H-M   'P 1'
#
loop_
_entity.id
_entity.type
_entity.pdbx_description
1 polymer ?
#
loop_
_entity_poly.entity_id
_entity_poly.type
_entity_poly.pdbx_seq_one_letter_code
_entity_poly.pdbx_strand_id
1 'polypeptide(L)'
;MDWKIFWVTFGTIFLAEMGDKTQLAALAMAAETRLPLTVFLGGSAALVLVTLLGVSLGGFISHWLPEGLLQKIAGASFILIGVLMLWGKW
;
A
#
# COMPACT_ATOMS: atom_id res chain seq x y z
N MET A 1 13.98 17.20 -11.77
CA MET A 1 13.30 15.90 -11.61
C MET A 1 14.26 14.84 -12.10
N ASP A 2 14.88 14.09 -11.19
CA ASP A 2 15.77 12.98 -11.57
C ASP A 2 14.92 11.86 -12.17
N TRP A 3 14.78 11.85 -13.50
CA TRP A 3 13.99 10.86 -14.25
C TRP A 3 14.39 9.41 -13.91
N LYS A 4 15.64 9.23 -13.51
CA LYS A 4 16.18 7.97 -13.00
C LYS A 4 15.45 7.49 -11.73
N ILE A 5 15.16 8.37 -10.77
CA ILE A 5 14.45 8.02 -9.54
C ILE A 5 13.02 7.59 -9.85
N PHE A 6 12.35 8.30 -10.78
CA PHE A 6 11.00 7.95 -11.20
C PHE A 6 10.92 6.52 -11.74
N TRP A 7 11.75 6.15 -12.72
CA TRP A 7 11.71 4.81 -13.31
C TRP A 7 12.13 3.70 -12.35
N VAL A 8 13.13 3.95 -11.50
CA VAL A 8 13.57 2.97 -10.50
C VAL A 8 12.46 2.72 -9.48
N THR A 9 11.83 3.78 -8.98
CA THR A 9 10.75 3.67 -8.00
C THR A 9 9.53 3.00 -8.62
N PHE A 10 9.12 3.44 -9.81
CA PHE A 10 8.01 2.83 -10.54
C PHE A 10 8.26 1.34 -10.81
N GLY A 11 9.43 0.99 -11.36
CA GLY A 11 9.76 -0.39 -11.68
C GLY A 11 9.80 -1.29 -10.45
N THR A 12 10.37 -0.81 -9.34
CA THR A 12 10.46 -1.58 -8.09
C THR A 12 9.08 -1.84 -7.49
N ILE A 13 8.26 -0.79 -7.37
CA ILE A 13 6.89 -0.93 -6.82
C ILE A 13 6.03 -1.77 -7.76
N PHE A 14 6.11 -1.55 -9.07
CA PHE A 14 5.37 -2.32 -10.05
C PHE A 14 5.68 -3.82 -9.92
N LEU A 15 6.97 -4.20 -9.89
CA LEU A 15 7.34 -5.60 -9.71
C LEU A 15 6.90 -6.18 -8.36
N ALA A 16 7.00 -5.39 -7.28
CA ALA A 16 6.62 -5.82 -5.95
C ALA A 16 5.11 -6.08 -5.80
N GLU A 17 4.29 -5.30 -6.52
CA GLU A 17 2.82 -5.39 -6.47
C GLU A 17 2.23 -6.33 -7.52
N MET A 18 3.03 -6.78 -8.51
CA MET A 18 2.56 -7.67 -9.58
C MET A 18 2.16 -9.05 -9.03
N GLY A 19 0.89 -9.41 -9.22
CA GLY A 19 0.33 -10.69 -8.79
C GLY A 19 -0.18 -10.73 -7.35
N ASP A 20 -0.32 -9.58 -6.69
CA ASP A 20 -0.90 -9.53 -5.35
C ASP A 20 -2.41 -9.85 -5.32
N LYS A 21 -2.90 -10.27 -4.15
CA LYS A 21 -4.30 -10.57 -3.86
C LYS A 21 -5.24 -9.43 -4.23
N THR A 22 -4.79 -8.18 -4.10
CA THR A 22 -5.56 -7.00 -4.52
C THR A 22 -5.83 -6.99 -6.03
N GLN A 23 -4.86 -7.42 -6.86
CA GLN A 23 -5.04 -7.52 -8.31
C GLN A 23 -6.00 -8.65 -8.69
N LEU A 24 -5.92 -9.80 -8.03
CA LEU A 24 -6.85 -10.91 -8.23
C LEU A 24 -8.29 -10.50 -7.84
N ALA A 25 -8.46 -9.77 -6.74
CA ALA A 25 -9.76 -9.25 -6.32
C ALA A 25 -10.31 -8.24 -7.35
N ALA A 26 -9.48 -7.34 -7.86
CA ALA A 26 -9.89 -6.39 -8.91
C ALA A 26 -10.30 -7.11 -10.20
N LEU A 27 -9.55 -8.15 -10.62
CA LEU A 27 -9.89 -8.98 -11.77
C LEU A 27 -11.21 -9.73 -11.58
N ALA A 28 -11.43 -10.33 -10.41
CA ALA A 28 -12.68 -11.02 -10.08
C ALA A 28 -13.88 -10.06 -10.10
N MET A 29 -13.74 -8.89 -9.47
CA MET A 29 -14.79 -7.86 -9.47
C MET A 29 -15.09 -7.33 -10.87
N ALA A 30 -14.06 -7.15 -11.71
CA ALA A 30 -14.26 -6.75 -13.11
C ALA A 30 -14.96 -7.84 -13.94
N ALA A 31 -14.65 -9.11 -13.69
CA ALA A 31 -15.29 -10.24 -14.35
C ALA A 31 -16.76 -10.41 -13.92
N GLU A 32 -17.06 -10.23 -12.63
CA GLU A 32 -18.41 -10.36 -12.07
C GLU A 32 -19.33 -9.22 -12.49
N THR A 33 -18.87 -7.97 -12.34
CA THR A 33 -19.67 -6.77 -12.68
C THR A 33 -19.75 -6.51 -14.18
N ARG A 34 -18.85 -7.09 -14.98
CA ARG A 34 -18.65 -6.83 -16.42
C ARG A 34 -18.40 -5.35 -16.75
N LEU A 35 -17.97 -4.56 -15.75
CA LEU A 35 -17.71 -3.12 -15.87
C LEU A 35 -16.24 -2.82 -15.52
N PRO A 36 -15.28 -3.21 -16.38
CA PRO A 36 -13.85 -3.12 -16.08
C PRO A 36 -13.38 -1.68 -15.84
N LEU A 37 -13.94 -0.70 -16.57
CA LEU A 37 -13.59 0.71 -16.39
C LEU A 37 -14.03 1.26 -15.03
N THR A 38 -15.22 0.88 -14.56
CA THR A 38 -15.74 1.32 -13.25
C THR A 38 -14.91 0.72 -12.11
N VAL A 39 -14.55 -0.56 -12.21
CA VAL A 39 -13.68 -1.21 -11.22
C VAL A 39 -12.28 -0.59 -11.22
N PHE A 40 -11.72 -0.30 -12.41
CA PHE A 40 -10.44 0.37 -12.53
C PHE A 40 -10.45 1.77 -11.89
N LEU A 41 -11.44 2.60 -12.22
CA LEU A 41 -11.55 3.95 -11.68
C LEU A 41 -11.81 3.95 -10.17
N GLY A 42 -12.70 3.07 -9.70
CA GLY A 42 -13.01 2.92 -8.28
C GLY A 42 -11.79 2.45 -7.48
N GLY A 43 -11.09 1.42 -7.95
CA GLY A 43 -9.86 0.93 -7.32
C GLY A 43 -8.74 1.96 -7.34
N SER A 44 -8.54 2.66 -8.46
CA SER A 44 -7.54 3.72 -8.58
C SER A 44 -7.84 4.89 -7.63
N ALA A 45 -9.09 5.33 -7.57
CA ALA A 45 -9.51 6.39 -6.66
C ALA A 45 -9.32 5.98 -5.20
N ALA A 46 -9.68 4.74 -4.84
CA ALA A 46 -9.46 4.21 -3.49
C ALA A 46 -7.97 4.18 -3.13
N LEU A 47 -7.09 3.73 -4.04
CA LEU A 47 -5.64 3.71 -3.84
C LEU A 47 -5.06 5.12 -3.62
N VAL A 48 -5.47 6.08 -4.44
CA VAL A 48 -5.04 7.47 -4.30
C VAL A 48 -5.51 8.04 -2.95
N LEU A 49 -6.77 7.80 -2.58
CA LEU A 49 -7.32 8.30 -1.31
C LEU A 49 -6.63 7.69 -0.09
N VAL A 50 -6.44 6.37 -0.05
CA VAL A 50 -5.78 5.73 1.10
C VAL A 50 -4.32 6.17 1.22
N THR A 51 -3.62 6.33 0.09
CA THR A 51 -2.23 6.82 0.07
C THR A 51 -2.16 8.27 0.53
N LEU A 52 -3.06 9.12 0.05
CA LEU A 52 -3.12 10.53 0.44
C LEU A 52 -3.39 10.68 1.94
N LEU A 53 -4.35 9.92 2.47
CA LEU A 53 -4.65 9.89 3.91
C LEU A 53 -3.47 9.36 4.71
N GLY A 54 -2.83 8.27 4.27
CA GLY A 54 -1.67 7.69 4.94
C GLY A 54 -0.50 8.66 5.01
N VAL A 55 -0.16 9.33 3.90
CA VAL A 55 0.95 10.29 3.84
C VAL A 55 0.63 11.57 4.61
N SER A 56 -0.59 12.11 4.50
CA SER A 56 -0.97 13.32 5.23
C SER A 56 -1.00 13.12 6.75
N LEU A 57 -1.60 12.02 7.22
CA LEU A 57 -1.62 11.68 8.65
C LEU A 57 -0.23 11.30 9.15
N GLY A 58 0.52 10.50 8.39
CA GLY A 58 1.89 10.11 8.72
C GLY A 58 2.82 11.32 8.82
N GLY A 59 2.76 12.23 7.85
CA GLY A 59 3.49 13.49 7.87
C GLY A 59 3.10 14.38 9.06
N PHE A 60 1.80 14.50 9.34
CA PHE A 60 1.32 15.26 10.50
C PHE A 60 1.87 14.71 11.81
N ILE A 61 1.77 13.39 12.03
CA ILE A 61 2.28 12.73 13.25
C ILE A 61 3.80 12.87 13.37
N SER A 62 4.52 12.84 12.24
CA SER A 62 5.98 12.97 12.20
C SER A 62 6.47 14.35 12.65
N HIS A 63 5.63 15.39 12.65
CA HIS A 63 5.98 16.68 13.24
C HIS A 63 5.98 16.68 14.77
N TRP A 64 5.22 15.78 15.40
CA TRP A 64 5.09 15.72 16.86
C TRP A 64 5.93 14.60 17.48
N LEU A 65 6.24 13.54 16.72
CA LEU A 65 7.01 12.40 17.19
C LEU A 65 8.44 12.42 16.62
N PRO A 66 9.47 12.13 17.43
CA PRO A 66 10.83 11.96 16.93
C PRO A 66 10.91 10.74 15.99
N GLU A 67 11.59 10.91 14.85
CA GLU A 67 11.70 9.89 13.78
C GLU A 67 12.14 8.52 14.29
N GLY A 68 13.09 8.48 15.24
CA GLY A 68 13.58 7.23 15.81
C GLY A 68 12.53 6.45 16.59
N LEU A 69 11.54 7.13 17.19
CA LEU A 69 10.43 6.47 17.88
C LEU A 69 9.41 5.95 16.85
N LEU A 70 9.15 6.72 15.79
CA LEU A 70 8.28 6.31 14.69
C LEU A 70 8.80 5.05 13.98
N GLN A 71 10.10 4.99 13.69
CA GLN A 71 10.75 3.82 13.10
C GLN A 71 10.66 2.58 14.00
N LYS A 72 10.85 2.74 15.33
CA LYS A 72 10.71 1.63 16.28
C LYS A 72 9.27 1.10 16.33
N ILE A 73 8.28 1.98 16.34
CA ILE A 73 6.85 1.58 16.30
C ILE A 73 6.53 0.85 15.00
N ALA A 74 6.99 1.36 13.85
CA ALA A 74 6.79 0.73 12.56
C ALA A 74 7.42 -0.68 12.53
N GLY A 75 8.69 -0.80 12.93
CA GLY A 75 9.38 -2.09 13.00
C GLY A 75 8.71 -3.07 13.97
N ALA A 76 8.30 -2.62 15.16
CA ALA A 76 7.58 -3.44 16.13
C ALA A 76 6.24 -3.95 15.57
N SER A 77 5.51 -3.10 14.84
CA SER A 77 4.26 -3.47 14.16
C SER A 77 4.49 -4.57 13.12
N PHE A 78 5.55 -4.45 12.30
CA PHE A 78 5.92 -5.49 11.33
C PHE A 78 6.28 -6.82 12.00
N ILE A 79 7.07 -6.79 13.09
CA ILE A 79 7.40 -8.01 13.85
C ILE A 79 6.13 -8.63 14.44
N LEU A 80 5.25 -7.82 15.03
CA LEU A 80 4.01 -8.29 15.62
C LEU A 80 3.10 -8.96 14.58
N ILE A 81 2.92 -8.34 13.41
CA ILE A 81 2.17 -8.95 12.30
C ILE A 81 2.83 -10.27 11.86
N GLY A 82 4.16 -10.30 11.71
CA GLY A 82 4.90 -11.51 11.36
C GLY A 82 4.70 -12.66 12.37
N VAL A 83 4.74 -12.36 13.66
CA VAL A 83 4.50 -13.34 14.73
C VAL A 83 3.04 -13.84 14.71
N LEU A 84 2.07 -12.93 14.53
CA LEU A 84 0.66 -13.31 14.44
C LEU A 84 0.39 -14.22 13.23
N MET A 85 1.04 -13.94 12.10
CA MET A 85 0.97 -14.75 10.89
C MET A 85 1.59 -16.15 11.11
N LEU A 86 2.72 -16.24 11.80
CA LEU A 86 3.35 -17.53 12.16
C LEU A 86 2.50 -18.35 13.14
N TRP A 87 1.74 -17.70 14.04
CA TRP A 87 0.83 -18.39 14.95
C TRP A 87 -0.43 -18.91 14.24
N GLY A 88 -0.65 -18.58 12.97
CA GLY A 88 -1.86 -18.98 12.24
C GLY A 88 -3.14 -18.36 12.83
N LYS A 89 -3.02 -17.21 13.50
CA LYS A 89 -4.18 -16.43 13.98
C LYS A 89 -4.81 -15.56 12.88
N TRP A 90 -4.37 -15.75 11.64
CA TRP A 90 -4.78 -15.08 10.41
C TRP A 90 -4.75 -16.06 9.24
#